data_AF-A0A1A3HPS0-F1
#
_entry.id   AF-A0A1A3HPS0-F1
#
_cell.length_a   1.000
_cell.length_b   1.000
_cell.length_c   1.000
_cell.angle_alpha   90.00
_cell.angle_beta   90.00
_cell.angle_gamma   90.00
#
_symmetry.space_group_name_H-M   'P 1'
#
loop_
_entity.id
_entity.type
_entity.pdbx_description
1 polymer ?
#
loop_
_entity_poly.entity_id
_entity_poly.type
_entity_poly.pdbx_seq_one_letter_code
_entity_poly.pdbx_strand_id
1 'polypeptide(L)'
;MSADSNSGAAAAAIKTYSLDEVAAMVLPPEWTGGRRWLAYRLNRGEIGGYKLGRTWRMTHADVVDLIDRSSNNVEARERAIDDGPPLSVIDGLSPRSRRRARSPGGR
;
A
#
# COMPACT_ATOMS: atom_id res chain seq x y z
N MET A 1 50.62 -5.86 -2.37
CA MET A 1 49.70 -6.92 -1.91
C MET A 1 48.29 -6.38 -2.04
N SER A 2 47.57 -6.97 -2.99
CA SER A 2 46.22 -6.64 -3.40
C SER A 2 45.18 -6.97 -2.33
N ALA A 3 44.12 -6.16 -2.29
CA ALA A 3 42.71 -6.59 -2.28
C ALA A 3 41.86 -5.32 -2.13
N ASP A 4 41.60 -4.66 -3.25
CA ASP A 4 40.35 -4.80 -4.02
C ASP A 4 39.29 -3.79 -3.57
N SER A 5 39.40 -2.63 -4.21
CA SER A 5 38.32 -1.69 -4.44
C SER A 5 37.14 -2.41 -5.12
N ASN A 6 36.15 -2.87 -4.36
CA ASN A 6 34.90 -3.34 -4.99
C ASN A 6 33.61 -2.99 -4.22
N SER A 7 33.61 -1.90 -3.43
CA SER A 7 32.42 -1.45 -2.70
C SER A 7 31.53 -0.46 -3.49
N GLY A 8 31.84 -0.19 -4.76
CA GLY A 8 31.15 0.83 -5.58
C GLY A 8 30.39 0.32 -6.81
N ALA A 9 30.44 -0.98 -7.14
CA ALA A 9 29.99 -1.49 -8.44
C ALA A 9 28.67 -2.29 -8.42
N ALA A 10 28.05 -2.52 -7.27
CA ALA A 10 26.65 -2.97 -7.20
C ALA A 10 25.71 -1.76 -7.33
N ALA A 11 25.94 -0.92 -8.34
CA ALA A 11 25.13 0.25 -8.64
C ALA A 11 23.68 -0.19 -8.91
N ALA A 12 22.87 -0.13 -7.85
CA ALA A 12 21.42 -0.16 -7.81
C ALA A 12 20.73 -1.26 -8.63
N ALA A 13 21.08 -2.53 -8.42
CA ALA A 13 20.18 -3.61 -8.84
C ALA A 13 18.83 -3.41 -8.12
N ILE A 14 17.79 -3.06 -8.87
CA ILE A 14 16.45 -2.83 -8.33
C ILE A 14 15.98 -4.13 -7.69
N LYS A 15 15.96 -4.16 -6.35
CA LYS A 15 15.51 -5.33 -5.60
C LYS A 15 14.00 -5.33 -5.52
N THR A 16 13.42 -6.44 -5.98
CA THR A 16 11.97 -6.65 -5.99
C THR A 16 11.65 -7.91 -5.23
N TYR A 17 10.60 -7.85 -4.43
CA TYR A 17 10.16 -8.91 -3.55
C TYR A 17 8.84 -9.50 -4.04
N SER A 18 8.69 -10.81 -3.88
CA SER A 18 7.41 -11.50 -3.99
C SER A 18 6.56 -11.27 -2.74
N LEU A 19 5.25 -11.49 -2.84
CA LEU A 19 4.36 -11.33 -1.69
C LEU A 19 4.66 -12.31 -0.55
N ASP A 20 5.16 -13.51 -0.86
CA ASP A 20 5.52 -14.50 0.16
C ASP A 20 6.77 -14.04 0.93
N GLU A 21 7.77 -13.49 0.25
CA GLU A 21 8.95 -12.89 0.90
C GLU A 21 8.55 -11.69 1.77
N VAL A 22 7.72 -10.78 1.26
CA VAL A 22 7.26 -9.62 2.04
C VAL A 22 6.45 -10.06 3.27
N ALA A 23 5.58 -11.06 3.11
CA ALA A 23 4.82 -11.61 4.22
C ALA A 23 5.73 -12.18 5.31
N ALA A 24 6.78 -12.92 4.94
CA ALA A 24 7.74 -13.48 5.90
C ALA A 24 8.61 -12.41 6.59
N MET A 25 8.87 -11.28 5.92
CA MET A 25 9.70 -10.20 6.46
C MET A 25 8.95 -9.24 7.40
N VAL A 26 7.72 -8.87 7.05
CA VAL A 26 7.01 -7.74 7.69
C VAL A 26 5.90 -8.21 8.60
N LEU A 27 5.28 -9.36 8.30
CA LEU A 27 4.14 -9.84 9.06
C LEU A 27 4.62 -10.77 10.18
N PRO A 28 3.91 -10.80 11.33
CA PRO A 28 4.22 -11.75 12.38
C PRO A 28 4.17 -13.20 11.87
N PRO A 29 5.11 -14.07 12.29
CA PRO A 29 5.23 -15.43 11.77
C PRO A 29 4.01 -16.32 12.10
N GLU A 30 3.27 -16.01 13.16
CA GLU A 30 2.01 -16.67 13.52
C GLU A 30 0.84 -16.36 12.58
N TRP A 31 0.99 -15.36 11.70
CA TRP A 31 -0.11 -14.91 10.86
C TRP A 31 -0.29 -15.76 9.61
N THR A 32 -1.27 -16.66 9.66
CA THR A 32 -1.64 -17.48 8.51
C THR A 32 -2.38 -16.64 7.45
N GLY A 33 -1.83 -16.57 6.24
CA GLY A 33 -2.47 -15.91 5.10
C GLY A 33 -1.95 -14.52 4.72
N GLY A 34 -0.76 -14.13 5.20
CA GLY A 34 -0.13 -12.84 4.89
C GLY A 34 -0.07 -12.50 3.39
N ARG A 35 0.31 -13.45 2.52
CA ARG A 35 0.28 -13.25 1.06
C ARG A 35 -1.12 -12.87 0.54
N ARG A 36 -2.17 -13.55 1.02
CA ARG A 36 -3.55 -13.29 0.58
C ARG A 36 -4.01 -11.90 1.03
N TRP A 37 -3.64 -11.52 2.24
CA TRP A 37 -3.91 -10.20 2.79
C TRP A 37 -3.20 -9.10 1.97
N LEU A 38 -1.91 -9.29 1.63
CA LEU A 38 -1.16 -8.36 0.77
C LEU A 38 -1.80 -8.21 -0.61
N ALA A 39 -2.11 -9.34 -1.27
CA ALA A 39 -2.76 -9.32 -2.58
C ALA A 39 -4.11 -8.60 -2.55
N TYR A 40 -4.89 -8.76 -1.46
CA TYR A 40 -6.17 -8.08 -1.29
C TYR A 40 -6.00 -6.56 -1.20
N ARG A 41 -5.06 -6.07 -0.40
CA ARG A 41 -4.77 -4.63 -0.27
C ARG A 41 -4.23 -4.02 -1.56
N LEU A 42 -3.34 -4.72 -2.26
CA LEU A 42 -2.83 -4.29 -3.57
C LEU A 42 -3.95 -4.16 -4.61
N ASN A 43 -4.86 -5.14 -4.68
CA ASN A 43 -6.00 -5.07 -5.59
C ASN A 43 -6.95 -3.90 -5.29
N ARG A 44 -6.95 -3.38 -4.05
CA ARG A 44 -7.73 -2.22 -3.65
C ARG A 44 -6.97 -0.89 -3.78
N GLY A 45 -5.68 -0.93 -4.11
CA GLY A 45 -4.83 0.27 -4.15
C GLY A 45 -4.52 0.87 -2.78
N GLU A 46 -4.68 0.11 -1.70
CA GLU A 46 -4.43 0.59 -0.33
C GLU A 46 -2.92 0.65 0.00
N ILE A 47 -2.10 -0.12 -0.72
CA ILE A 47 -0.64 -0.20 -0.55
C ILE A 47 0.05 -0.20 -1.93
N GLY A 48 1.31 0.25 -1.95
CA GLY A 48 2.14 0.32 -3.15
C GLY A 48 2.64 -1.05 -3.61
N GLY A 49 2.83 -1.19 -4.92
CA GLY A 49 3.32 -2.38 -5.59
C GLY A 49 2.90 -2.40 -7.05
N TYR A 50 3.58 -3.21 -7.86
CA TYR A 50 3.32 -3.28 -9.29
C TYR A 50 2.99 -4.71 -9.73
N LYS A 51 2.18 -4.80 -10.78
CA LYS A 51 1.67 -6.07 -11.28
C LYS A 51 2.43 -6.49 -12.53
N LEU A 52 3.04 -7.67 -12.48
CA LEU A 52 3.63 -8.34 -13.64
C LEU A 52 2.77 -9.55 -14.00
N GLY A 53 1.95 -9.39 -15.04
CA GLY A 53 1.01 -10.42 -15.48
C GLY A 53 0.00 -10.79 -14.37
N ARG A 54 0.13 -11.99 -13.81
CA ARG A 54 -0.74 -12.50 -12.73
C ARG A 54 -0.12 -12.37 -11.33
N THR A 55 1.08 -11.79 -11.24
CA THR A 55 1.85 -11.77 -10.00
C THR A 55 2.10 -10.33 -9.56
N TRP A 56 1.90 -10.08 -8.28
CA TRP A 56 2.27 -8.82 -7.64
C TRP A 56 3.73 -8.85 -7.20
N ARG A 57 4.42 -7.72 -7.35
CA ARG A 57 5.78 -7.48 -6.90
C ARG A 57 5.83 -6.18 -6.12
N MET A 58 6.66 -6.15 -5.10
CA MET A 58 6.90 -4.96 -4.28
C MET A 58 8.37 -4.60 -4.39
N THR A 59 8.66 -3.32 -4.54
CA THR A 59 10.02 -2.78 -4.40
C THR A 59 10.35 -2.62 -2.92
N HIS A 60 11.60 -2.30 -2.61
CA HIS A 60 11.97 -1.97 -1.24
C HIS A 60 11.19 -0.76 -0.70
N ALA A 61 11.00 0.27 -1.53
CA ALA A 61 10.23 1.46 -1.16
C ALA A 61 8.77 1.11 -0.81
N ASP A 62 8.11 0.27 -1.62
CA ASP A 62 6.74 -0.18 -1.33
C ASP A 62 6.62 -0.92 0.01
N VAL A 63 7.67 -1.67 0.40
CA VAL A 63 7.71 -2.40 1.67
C VAL A 63 7.92 -1.45 2.85
N VAL A 64 8.77 -0.43 2.71
CA VAL A 64 8.94 0.62 3.71
C VAL A 64 7.64 1.39 3.89
N ASP A 65 7.00 1.82 2.80
CA ASP A 65 5.70 2.51 2.83
C ASP A 65 4.61 1.65 3.49
N LEU A 66 4.60 0.33 3.26
CA LEU A 66 3.71 -0.60 3.93
C LEU A 66 3.90 -0.58 5.45
N ILE A 67 5.15 -0.60 5.92
CA ILE A 67 5.50 -0.54 7.34
C ILE A 67 5.05 0.80 7.92
N ASP A 68 5.37 1.91 7.24
CA ASP A 68 5.04 3.26 7.72
C ASP A 68 3.52 3.47 7.82
N ARG A 69 2.75 3.00 6.83
CA ARG A 69 1.27 3.05 6.88
C ARG A 69 0.67 2.17 7.97
N SER A 70 1.34 1.07 8.30
CA SER A 70 0.88 0.13 9.33
C SER A 70 1.39 0.50 10.72
N SER A 71 2.41 1.35 10.79
CA SER A 71 2.93 1.92 12.02
C SER A 71 1.88 2.83 12.63
N ASN A 72 1.76 2.81 13.95
CA ASN A 72 0.81 3.64 14.69
C ASN A 72 1.25 5.12 14.76
N ASN A 73 2.02 5.59 13.78
CA ASN A 73 2.49 6.96 13.70
C ASN A 73 1.43 7.84 13.03
N VAL A 74 0.68 8.55 13.87
CA VAL A 74 -0.42 9.43 13.45
C VAL A 74 0.02 10.45 12.40
N GLU A 75 1.25 10.97 12.49
CA GLU A 75 1.80 11.97 11.57
C GLU A 75 2.05 11.44 10.14
N ALA A 76 2.41 10.16 9.99
CA ALA A 76 2.66 9.54 8.69
C ALA A 76 1.34 9.28 7.94
N ARG A 77 0.27 8.98 8.67
CA ARG A 77 -1.08 8.74 8.13
C ARG A 77 -1.71 10.01 7.57
N GLU A 78 -1.50 11.16 8.21
CA GLU A 78 -2.06 12.44 7.76
C GLU A 78 -1.48 12.88 6.41
N ARG A 79 -0.18 12.66 6.15
CA ARG A 79 0.44 12.98 4.85
C ARG A 79 -0.07 12.12 3.68
N ALA A 80 -0.47 10.88 3.93
CA ALA A 80 -0.93 9.97 2.88
C ALA A 80 -2.40 10.20 2.44
N ILE A 81 -3.18 10.98 3.19
CA ILE A 81 -4.58 11.29 2.87
C ILE A 81 -4.69 12.46 1.87
N ASP A 82 -3.58 13.18 1.63
CA ASP A 82 -3.58 14.46 0.90
C ASP A 82 -3.57 14.31 -0.64
N ASP A 83 -3.35 13.10 -1.18
CA ASP A 83 -3.18 12.88 -2.62
C ASP A 83 -4.49 12.57 -3.40
N GLY A 84 -5.65 12.61 -2.74
CA GLY A 84 -6.94 12.33 -3.37
C GLY A 84 -7.90 13.53 -3.34
N PRO A 85 -8.62 13.85 -4.44
CA PRO A 85 -9.69 14.83 -4.36
C PRO A 85 -10.70 14.36 -3.31
N PRO A 86 -11.19 15.25 -2.41
CA PRO A 86 -12.07 14.86 -1.33
C PRO A 86 -13.32 14.22 -1.93
N LEU A 87 -13.47 12.90 -1.74
CA LEU A 87 -14.71 12.21 -2.06
C LEU A 87 -15.77 12.81 -1.15
N SER A 88 -16.74 13.53 -1.75
CA SER A 88 -17.85 14.08 -1.00
C SER A 88 -18.54 12.93 -0.26
N VAL A 89 -18.85 13.12 1.02
CA VAL A 89 -19.61 12.14 1.84
C VAL A 89 -20.88 11.68 1.11
N ILE A 90 -21.44 12.52 0.25
CA ILE A 90 -22.62 12.27 -0.59
C ILE A 90 -22.40 11.14 -1.62
N ASP A 91 -21.18 10.94 -2.10
CA ASP A 91 -20.86 9.97 -3.14
C ASP A 91 -20.76 8.54 -2.61
N GLY A 92 -20.40 8.38 -1.34
CA GLY A 92 -20.41 7.10 -0.62
C GLY A 92 -21.80 6.63 -0.17
N LEU A 93 -22.84 7.47 -0.31
CA LEU A 93 -24.21 7.10 0.05
C LEU A 93 -24.86 6.21 -1.01
N SER A 94 -25.70 5.28 -0.56
CA SER A 94 -26.56 4.50 -1.46
C SER A 94 -27.44 5.41 -2.32
N PRO A 95 -27.88 4.99 -3.52
CA PRO A 95 -28.62 5.85 -4.45
C PRO A 95 -29.85 6.53 -3.84
N ARG A 96 -30.58 5.85 -2.93
CA ARG A 96 -31.74 6.41 -2.24
C ARG A 96 -31.35 7.46 -1.19
N SER A 97 -30.26 7.26 -0.47
CA SER A 97 -29.77 8.20 0.55
C SER A 97 -29.18 9.45 -0.11
N ARG A 98 -28.45 9.29 -1.22
CA ARG A 98 -27.96 10.39 -2.05
C ARG A 98 -29.09 11.30 -2.55
N ARG A 99 -30.22 10.70 -2.96
CA ARG A 99 -31.40 11.46 -3.41
C ARG A 99 -32.03 12.29 -2.29
N ARG A 100 -32.08 11.77 -1.06
CA ARG A 100 -32.60 12.50 0.12
C ARG A 100 -31.69 13.64 0.55
N ALA A 101 -30.37 13.43 0.52
CA ALA A 101 -29.40 14.48 0.88
C ALA A 101 -29.41 15.66 -0.11
N ARG A 102 -29.67 15.39 -1.40
CA ARG A 102 -29.72 16.42 -2.47
C ARG A 102 -31.09 17.12 -2.60
N SER A 103 -32.13 16.58 -1.97
CA SER A 103 -33.46 17.19 -1.91
C SER A 103 -33.81 17.43 -0.45
N PRO A 104 -33.39 18.57 0.16
CA PRO A 104 -33.92 18.97 1.44
C PRO A 104 -35.42 19.16 1.25
N GLY A 105 -36.20 18.19 1.72
CA GLY A 105 -37.65 18.21 1.57
C GLY A 105 -38.19 19.48 2.20
N GLY A 106 -38.75 20.35 1.36
CA GLY A 106 -39.49 21.52 1.80
C GLY A 106 -40.61 21.11 2.75
N ARG A 107 -40.49 21.60 3.97
CA ARG A 107 -41.62 22.05 4.77
C ARG A 107 -41.42 23.53 5.01
#